data_AF-A0A328WBB5-F1
#
_entry.id   AF-A0A328WBB5-F1
#
_cell.length_a   1.000
_cell.length_b   1.000
_cell.length_c   1.000
_cell.angle_alpha   90.00
_cell.angle_beta   90.00
_cell.angle_gamma   90.00
#
_symmetry.space_group_name_H-M   'P 1'
#
loop_
_entity.id
_entity.type
_entity.pdbx_description
1 polymer ?
#
loop_
_entity_poly.entity_id
_entity_poly.type
_entity_poly.pdbx_seq_one_letter_code
_entity_poly.pdbx_strand_id
1 'polypeptide(L)' 'MSHTYGVHETLDLHEIAAFKSNGLIKAKTMQLLVSDPELKTLLKQDVDLSTRQIQQLSDLLSKTVPNGGYTS' A
#
# COMPACT_ATOMS: atom_id res chain seq x y z
N MET A 1 -2.12 7.10 -25.33
CA MET A 1 -0.71 7.16 -24.89
C MET A 1 -0.51 6.06 -23.86
N SER A 2 0.13 4.94 -24.21
CA SER A 2 0.47 3.89 -23.23
C SER A 2 1.70 4.35 -22.44
N HIS A 3 1.50 4.74 -21.18
CA HIS A 3 2.61 5.06 -20.29
C HIS A 3 3.19 3.75 -19.74
N THR A 4 4.34 3.35 -20.26
CA THR A 4 5.10 2.21 -19.73
C THR A 4 5.93 2.70 -18.55
N TYR A 5 5.69 2.14 -17.37
CA TYR A 5 6.43 2.50 -16.16
C TYR A 5 7.90 2.11 -16.29
N GLY A 6 8.79 3.03 -15.94
CA GLY A 6 10.22 2.76 -15.85
C GLY A 6 10.57 1.88 -14.65
N VAL A 7 11.81 1.36 -14.61
CA VAL A 7 12.32 0.55 -13.49
C VAL A 7 12.33 1.36 -12.19
N HIS A 8 12.75 2.63 -12.23
CA HIS A 8 12.76 3.51 -11.05
C HIS A 8 11.34 3.80 -10.53
N GLU A 9 10.39 4.10 -11.42
CA GLU A 9 9.00 4.36 -11.03
C GLU A 9 8.33 3.12 -10.42
N THR A 10 8.64 1.94 -10.96
CA THR A 10 8.19 0.66 -10.39
C THR A 10 8.77 0.43 -9.00
N LEU A 11 10.06 0.73 -8.81
CA LEU A 11 10.73 0.60 -7.51
C LEU A 11 10.12 1.57 -6.48
N ASP A 12 9.95 2.84 -6.85
CA ASP A 12 9.35 3.86 -5.99
C ASP A 12 7.93 3.44 -5.54
N LEU A 13 7.12 2.89 -6.46
CA LEU A 13 5.80 2.36 -6.13
C LEU A 13 5.87 1.18 -5.15
N HIS A 14 6.87 0.31 -5.28
CA HIS A 14 7.07 -0.82 -4.38
C HIS A 14 7.46 -0.34 -2.97
N GLU A 15 8.36 0.63 -2.88
CA GLU A 15 8.76 1.26 -1.62
C GLU A 15 7.59 1.92 -0.90
N ILE A 16 6.75 2.65 -1.65
CA ILE A 16 5.54 3.28 -1.10
C ILE A 16 4.56 2.21 -0.59
N ALA A 17 4.36 1.11 -1.33
CA ALA A 17 3.49 0.02 -0.92
C ALA A 17 3.99 -0.68 0.36
N ALA A 18 5.31 -0.92 0.45
CA ALA A 18 5.95 -1.47 1.65
C ALA A 18 5.79 -0.54 2.86
N PHE A 19 6.04 0.76 2.68
CA PHE A 19 5.88 1.76 3.73
C PHE A 19 4.44 1.80 4.26
N LYS A 20 3.44 1.83 3.37
CA LYS A 20 2.01 1.80 3.74
C LYS A 20 1.64 0.51 4.48
N SER A 21 2.16 -0.63 4.05
CA SER A 21 1.93 -1.92 4.71
C SER A 21 2.47 -1.92 6.15
N ASN A 22 3.67 -1.37 6.38
CA ASN A 22 4.21 -1.20 7.72
C ASN A 22 3.37 -0.25 8.58
N GLY A 23 2.90 0.86 8.00
CA GLY A 23 1.96 1.79 8.65
C GLY A 23 0.67 1.09 9.09
N LEU A 24 0.05 0.29 8.21
CA LEU A 24 -1.15 -0.47 8.51
C LEU A 24 -0.94 -1.45 9.68
N ILE A 25 0.18 -2.17 9.72
CA ILE A 25 0.49 -3.09 10.83
C ILE A 25 0.57 -2.32 12.14
N LYS A 26 1.22 -1.16 12.15
CA LYS A 26 1.32 -0.30 13.34
C LYS A 26 -0.06 0.20 13.77
N ALA A 27 -0.87 0.70 12.85
CA ALA A 27 -2.23 1.18 13.12
C ALA A 27 -3.12 0.08 13.70
N LYS A 28 -3.10 -1.13 13.10
CA LYS A 28 -3.83 -2.30 13.61
C LYS A 28 -3.34 -2.71 15.00
N THR A 29 -2.03 -2.76 15.21
CA THR A 29 -1.46 -3.12 16.51
C THR A 29 -1.89 -2.12 17.57
N MET A 30 -1.80 -0.82 17.28
CA MET A 30 -2.17 0.23 18.21
C MET A 30 -3.68 0.28 18.48
N GLN A 31 -4.51 -0.01 17.47
CA GLN A 31 -5.97 -0.12 17.62
C GLN A 31 -6.36 -1.20 18.65
N LEU A 32 -5.60 -2.30 18.72
CA LEU A 32 -5.81 -3.37 19.69
C LEU A 32 -5.35 -3.01 21.10
N LEU A 33 -4.37 -2.11 21.23
CA LEU A 33 -3.75 -1.74 22.51
C LEU A 33 -4.37 -0.50 23.15
N VAL A 34 -5.01 0.37 22.37
CA VAL A 34 -5.54 1.64 22.86
C VAL A 34 -6.87 1.48 23.61
N SER A 35 -6.99 2.14 24.76
CA SER A 35 -8.22 2.20 25.56
C SER A 35 -9.07 3.43 25.27
N ASP A 36 -8.44 4.53 24.84
CA ASP A 36 -9.15 5.77 24.51
C ASP A 36 -10.07 5.57 23.29
N PRO A 37 -11.38 5.82 23.41
CA PRO A 37 -12.36 5.50 22.37
C PRO A 37 -12.26 6.40 21.13
N GLU A 38 -11.85 7.66 21.30
CA GLU A 38 -11.69 8.60 20.20
C GLU A 38 -10.47 8.21 19.35
N LEU A 39 -9.33 7.96 20.00
CA LEU A 39 -8.12 7.49 19.37
C LEU A 39 -8.32 6.12 18.69
N LYS A 40 -9.11 5.22 19.30
CA LYS A 40 -9.48 3.94 18.67
C LYS A 40 -10.26 4.14 17.37
N THR A 41 -11.14 5.14 17.33
CA THR A 41 -11.92 5.48 16.15
C THR A 41 -11.04 6.03 15.05
N LEU A 42 -10.10 6.93 15.37
CA LEU A 42 -9.11 7.45 14.43
C LEU A 42 -8.24 6.33 13.85
N LEU A 43 -7.76 5.41 14.69
CA LEU A 43 -6.97 4.26 14.23
C LEU A 43 -7.80 3.32 13.34
N LYS A 44 -9.11 3.16 13.60
CA LYS A 44 -10.00 2.42 12.70
C LYS A 44 -10.10 3.06 11.33
N GLN A 45 -10.29 4.38 11.28
CA GLN A 45 -10.33 5.13 10.03
C GLN A 45 -9.02 4.99 9.24
N ASP A 46 -7.88 5.05 9.94
CA ASP A 46 -6.57 4.87 9.33
C ASP A 46 -6.36 3.44 8.80
N VAL A 47 -6.77 2.42 9.55
CA VAL A 47 -6.74 1.01 9.09
C VAL A 47 -7.59 0.84 7.82
N ASP A 48 -8.80 1.39 7.79
CA ASP A 48 -9.71 1.28 6.65
C ASP A 48 -9.16 2.02 5.42
N LEU A 49 -8.60 3.23 5.62
CA LEU A 49 -7.99 4.02 4.55
C LEU A 49 -6.73 3.36 4.00
N SER A 50 -5.80 2.97 4.88
CA SER A 50 -4.54 2.32 4.52
C SER A 50 -4.77 1.01 3.78
N THR A 51 -5.78 0.22 4.18
CA THR A 51 -6.16 -1.01 3.46
C THR A 51 -6.58 -0.72 2.01
N ARG A 52 -7.41 0.30 1.77
CA ARG A 52 -7.81 0.69 0.41
C ARG A 52 -6.63 1.21 -0.40
N GLN A 53 -5.77 2.02 0.20
CA GLN A 53 -4.59 2.57 -0.48
C GLN A 53 -3.60 1.49 -0.88
N ILE A 54 -3.38 0.48 -0.02
CA ILE A 54 -2.52 -0.67 -0.36
C ILE A 54 -3.11 -1.43 -1.55
N GLN A 55 -4.43 -1.67 -1.58
CA GLN A 55 -5.06 -2.32 -2.73
C GLN A 55 -4.83 -1.53 -4.02
N GLN A 56 -5.03 -0.20 -3.98
CA GLN A 56 -4.80 0.66 -5.14
C GLN A 56 -3.33 0.65 -5.60
N LEU A 57 -2.37 0.63 -4.66
CA LEU A 57 -0.95 0.52 -4.97
C LEU A 57 -0.59 -0.84 -5.56
N SER A 58 -1.18 -1.92 -5.07
CA SER A 58 -1.02 -3.27 -5.64
C SER A 58 -1.57 -3.36 -7.05
N ASP A 59 -2.76 -2.78 -7.29
CA ASP A 59 -3.37 -2.71 -8.61
C ASP A 59 -2.49 -1.91 -9.57
N LEU A 60 -1.83 -0.85 -9.09
CA LEU A 60 -0.91 -0.05 -9.89
C LEU A 60 0.39 -0.81 -10.21
N LEU A 61 0.98 -1.47 -9.21
CA LEU A 61 2.17 -2.32 -9.37
C LEU A 61 1.94 -3.45 -10.37
N SER A 62 0.74 -4.06 -10.39
CA SER A 62 0.42 -5.10 -11.39
C SER A 62 0.43 -4.59 -12.83
N LYS A 63 0.30 -3.27 -13.03
CA LYS A 63 0.37 -2.62 -14.35
C LYS A 63 1.78 -2.18 -14.71
N THR A 64 2.70 -2.14 -13.75
CA THR A 64 4.10 -1.76 -13.98
C THR A 64 4.96 -2.96 -14.36
N VAL A 65 4.58 -4.17 -13.92
CA VAL A 65 5.20 -5.41 -14.38
C VAL A 65 4.73 -5.69 -15.82
N PRO A 66 5.63 -5.78 -16.82
CA PRO A 66 5.24 -6.09 -18.19
C PRO A 66 4.60 -7.49 -18.25
N ASN A 67 3.36 -7.57 -18.74
CA ASN A 67 2.77 -8.85 -19.17
C ASN A 67 3.52 -9.32 -20.43
N GLY A 68 4.61 -10.07 -20.25
CA GLY A 68 5.41 -10.68 -21.31
C GLY A 68 6.73 -9.95 -21.55
N GLY A 69 7.84 -10.59 -21.17
CA GLY A 69 9.16 -10.02 -21.43
C GLY A 69 10.36 -10.76 -20.88
N TYR A 70 10.32 -12.09 -20.74
CA TYR A 70 11.48 -12.98 -20.88
C TYR A 70 10.98 -14.38 -21.31
N THR A 71 10.56 -14.49 -22.58
CA THR A 71 10.65 -15.79 -23.26
C THR A 71 11.99 -15.81 -23.97
N SER A 72 12.88 -16.67 -23.47
CA SER A 72 14.18 -17.09 -24.01
C SER A 72 15.32 -16.06 -24.00
#